data_AF-A0A182PWR7-F1
#
_entry.id   AF-A0A182PWR7-F1
#
_cell.length_a   1.000
_cell.length_b   1.000
_cell.length_c   1.000
_cell.angle_alpha   90.00
_cell.angle_beta   90.00
_cell.angle_gamma   90.00
#
_symmetry.space_group_name_H-M   'P 1'
#
loop_
_entity.id
_entity.type
_entity.pdbx_description
1 polymer ?
#
loop_
_entity_poly.entity_id
_entity_poly.type
_entity_poly.pdbx_seq_one_letter_code
_entity_poly.pdbx_strand_id
1 'polypeptide(L)'
;FNGNPRNLPHFILDVEEILELFKDFKESCEYYLIIKTIRRKIKGEANDILVTNNTPTEWFVIKEVLCLFYSDKRDLMTLDHQLKSTSRMRNESIESYYSRITELITLISSAIKVWQKLIITASNFKTLMPGTNHIEDGHWIQFLLRVPTFRKNLLGQFN
;
A
#
# COMPACT_ATOMS: atom_id res chain seq x y z
N PHE A 1 -5.05 10.21 -9.09
CA PHE A 1 -4.11 10.53 -8.00
C PHE A 1 -3.30 11.77 -8.33
N ASN A 2 -3.14 12.71 -7.40
CA ASN A 2 -2.45 13.99 -7.64
C ASN A 2 -1.19 14.22 -6.79
N GLY A 3 -0.76 13.23 -6.00
CA GLY A 3 0.38 13.36 -5.10
C GLY A 3 0.02 13.63 -3.64
N ASN A 4 -1.25 13.71 -3.26
CA ASN A 4 -1.60 13.80 -1.84
C ASN A 4 -1.45 12.43 -1.15
N PRO A 5 -0.50 12.24 -0.21
CA PRO A 5 -0.26 10.96 0.49
C PRO A 5 -1.52 10.35 1.11
N ARG A 6 -2.44 11.19 1.61
CA ARG A 6 -3.67 10.74 2.27
C ARG A 6 -4.62 9.98 1.34
N ASN A 7 -4.60 10.34 0.06
CA ASN A 7 -5.45 9.74 -0.96
C ASN A 7 -4.81 8.52 -1.61
N LEU A 8 -3.54 8.25 -1.34
CA LEU A 8 -2.82 7.15 -1.98
C LEU A 8 -3.41 5.78 -1.62
N PRO A 9 -3.73 5.46 -0.34
CA PRO A 9 -4.31 4.16 0.01
C PRO A 9 -5.64 3.90 -0.69
N HIS A 10 -6.53 4.89 -0.72
CA HIS A 10 -7.80 4.81 -1.43
C HIS A 10 -7.59 4.57 -2.92
N PHE A 11 -6.72 5.37 -3.54
CA PHE A 11 -6.42 5.21 -4.96
C PHE A 11 -5.86 3.82 -5.30
N ILE A 12 -4.96 3.29 -4.47
CA ILE A 12 -4.41 1.94 -4.67
C ILE A 12 -5.51 0.89 -4.54
N LEU A 13 -6.34 0.97 -3.49
CA LEU A 13 -7.44 0.03 -3.27
C LEU A 13 -8.43 0.04 -4.44
N ASP A 14 -8.88 1.22 -4.87
CA ASP A 14 -9.80 1.35 -6.00
C ASP A 14 -9.23 0.72 -7.28
N VAL A 15 -7.94 0.94 -7.54
CA VAL A 15 -7.27 0.35 -8.70
C VAL A 15 -7.13 -1.16 -8.56
N GLU A 16 -6.75 -1.67 -7.39
CA GLU A 16 -6.63 -3.11 -7.14
C GLU A 16 -7.98 -3.81 -7.30
N GLU A 17 -9.07 -3.22 -6.80
CA GLU A 17 -10.43 -3.74 -6.99
C GLU A 17 -10.81 -3.78 -8.48
N ILE A 18 -10.52 -2.72 -9.24
CA ILE A 18 -10.75 -2.71 -10.69
C ILE A 18 -9.93 -3.81 -11.37
N LEU A 19 -8.64 -3.92 -11.08
CA LEU A 19 -7.77 -4.89 -11.76
C LEU A 19 -8.11 -6.34 -11.41
N GLU A 20 -8.67 -6.60 -10.23
CA GLU A 20 -9.16 -7.92 -9.85
C GLU A 20 -10.31 -8.38 -10.75
N LEU A 21 -11.18 -7.46 -11.19
CA LEU A 21 -12.27 -7.76 -12.14
C LEU A 21 -11.77 -8.24 -13.51
N PHE A 22 -10.52 -7.91 -13.86
CA PHE A 22 -9.92 -8.24 -15.15
C PHE A 22 -8.72 -9.17 -15.03
N LYS A 23 -8.56 -9.86 -13.89
CA LYS A 23 -7.36 -10.69 -13.61
C LYS A 23 -7.14 -11.80 -14.63
N ASP A 24 -8.21 -12.35 -15.19
CA ASP A 24 -8.16 -13.45 -16.17
C ASP A 24 -7.70 -12.97 -17.56
N PHE A 25 -7.65 -11.65 -17.77
CA PHE A 25 -7.32 -11.01 -19.04
C PHE A 25 -5.96 -10.30 -19.01
N LYS A 26 -5.05 -10.61 -18.06
CA LYS A 26 -3.78 -9.89 -17.86
C LYS A 26 -2.91 -9.72 -19.12
N GLU A 27 -2.96 -10.67 -20.04
CA GLU A 27 -2.16 -10.64 -21.28
C GLU A 27 -2.90 -9.98 -22.46
N SER A 28 -4.15 -9.57 -22.25
CA SER A 28 -5.00 -8.98 -23.27
C SER A 28 -4.67 -7.50 -23.53
N CYS A 29 -5.02 -7.02 -24.73
CA CYS A 29 -4.91 -5.60 -25.06
C CYS A 29 -5.82 -4.73 -24.19
N GLU A 30 -6.97 -5.27 -23.80
CA GLU A 30 -7.98 -4.65 -22.93
C GLU A 30 -7.38 -4.34 -21.56
N TYR A 31 -6.67 -5.30 -20.96
CA TYR A 31 -5.99 -5.10 -19.68
C TYR A 31 -4.91 -4.01 -19.78
N TYR A 32 -4.14 -4.01 -20.86
CA TYR A 32 -3.15 -2.95 -21.12
C TYR A 32 -3.80 -1.56 -21.28
N LEU A 33 -4.94 -1.47 -21.97
CA LEU A 33 -5.71 -0.23 -22.10
C LEU A 33 -6.24 0.28 -20.75
N ILE A 34 -6.65 -0.64 -19.86
CA ILE A 34 -7.07 -0.31 -18.49
C ILE A 34 -5.90 0.29 -17.72
N ILE A 35 -4.71 -0.34 -17.75
CA ILE A 35 -3.52 0.20 -17.08
C ILE A 35 -3.15 1.58 -17.65
N LYS A 36 -3.18 1.76 -18.98
CA LYS A 36 -2.96 3.09 -19.59
C LYS A 36 -3.98 4.12 -19.11
N THR A 37 -5.22 3.71 -18.91
CA THR A 37 -6.29 4.59 -18.43
C THR A 37 -6.05 4.98 -16.97
N ILE A 38 -5.71 4.01 -16.10
CA ILE A 38 -5.29 4.26 -14.72
C ILE A 38 -4.09 5.21 -14.68
N ARG A 39 -3.09 4.97 -15.52
CA ARG A 39 -1.90 5.81 -15.63
C ARG A 39 -2.24 7.27 -15.93
N ARG A 40 -3.17 7.52 -16.85
CA ARG A 40 -3.66 8.87 -17.20
C ARG A 40 -4.45 9.55 -16.08
N LYS A 41 -4.96 8.81 -15.10
CA LYS A 41 -5.62 9.36 -13.90
C LYS A 41 -4.63 9.81 -12.83
N ILE A 42 -3.34 9.51 -12.99
CA ILE A 42 -2.26 10.06 -12.18
C ILE A 42 -1.83 11.39 -12.82
N LYS A 43 -1.87 12.48 -12.05
CA LYS A 43 -1.68 13.85 -12.53
C LYS A 43 -0.79 14.65 -11.58
N GLY A 44 -0.32 15.82 -12.04
CA GLY A 44 0.50 16.74 -11.25
C GLY A 44 1.82 16.11 -10.82
N GLU A 45 2.29 16.47 -9.63
CA GLU A 45 3.58 16.03 -9.07
C GLU A 45 3.73 14.51 -9.05
N ALA A 46 2.65 13.77 -8.82
CA ALA A 46 2.68 12.31 -8.87
C ALA A 46 3.01 11.77 -10.25
N ASN A 47 2.51 12.40 -11.32
CA ASN A 47 2.89 12.01 -12.67
C ASN A 47 4.33 12.40 -12.99
N ASP A 48 4.77 13.58 -12.55
CA ASP A 48 6.12 14.09 -12.81
C ASP A 48 7.19 13.19 -12.21
N ILE A 49 6.98 12.70 -10.98
CA ILE A 49 7.85 11.70 -10.34
C ILE A 49 7.94 10.44 -11.19
N LEU A 50 6.82 9.93 -11.64
CA LEU A 50 6.81 8.70 -12.42
C LEU A 50 7.46 8.87 -13.81
N VAL A 51 7.32 10.04 -14.44
CA VAL A 51 8.03 10.35 -15.70
C VAL A 51 9.53 10.48 -15.45
N THR A 52 9.93 11.17 -14.39
CA THR A 52 11.34 11.36 -14.00
C THR A 52 12.03 10.04 -13.69
N ASN A 53 11.34 9.10 -13.07
CA ASN A 53 11.83 7.76 -12.78
C ASN A 53 11.70 6.78 -13.96
N ASN A 54 11.31 7.26 -15.15
CA ASN A 54 11.07 6.45 -16.35
C ASN A 54 10.21 5.21 -16.06
N THR A 55 9.16 5.38 -15.26
CA THR A 55 8.38 4.26 -14.73
C THR A 55 7.61 3.54 -15.84
N PRO A 56 7.78 2.22 -16.02
CA PRO A 56 7.02 1.43 -16.97
C PRO A 56 5.50 1.56 -16.78
N THR A 57 4.74 1.35 -17.86
CA THR A 57 3.26 1.32 -17.81
C THR A 57 2.77 -0.04 -17.31
N GLU A 58 3.21 -0.41 -16.12
CA GLU A 58 2.86 -1.64 -15.42
C GLU A 58 2.35 -1.28 -14.03
N TRP A 59 1.15 -1.73 -13.66
CA TRP A 59 0.53 -1.29 -12.40
C TRP A 59 1.39 -1.59 -11.19
N PHE A 60 2.01 -2.77 -11.14
CA PHE A 60 2.89 -3.17 -10.05
C PHE A 60 4.01 -2.13 -9.84
N VAL A 61 4.69 -1.73 -10.91
CA VAL A 61 5.82 -0.79 -10.85
C VAL A 61 5.34 0.63 -10.55
N ILE A 62 4.20 1.04 -11.13
CA ILE A 62 3.58 2.34 -10.83
C ILE A 62 3.24 2.44 -9.34
N LYS A 63 2.62 1.40 -8.78
CA LYS A 63 2.26 1.33 -7.37
C LYS A 63 3.48 1.43 -6.48
N GLU A 64 4.57 0.71 -6.78
CA GLU A 64 5.81 0.78 -6.00
C GLU A 64 6.38 2.19 -5.96
N VAL A 65 6.51 2.85 -7.12
CA VAL A 65 7.02 4.23 -7.17
C VAL A 65 6.09 5.19 -6.43
N LEU A 66 4.77 5.04 -6.55
CA LEU A 66 3.84 5.88 -5.79
C LEU A 66 3.95 5.65 -4.27
N CYS A 67 4.08 4.41 -3.82
CA CYS A 67 4.30 4.08 -2.41
C CYS A 67 5.62 4.65 -1.91
N LEU A 68 6.71 4.55 -2.67
CA LEU A 68 7.99 5.15 -2.32
C LEU A 68 7.84 6.63 -1.96
N PHE A 69 7.28 7.42 -2.88
CA PHE A 69 7.28 8.87 -2.76
C PHE A 69 6.14 9.42 -1.91
N TYR A 70 5.01 8.71 -1.83
CA TYR A 70 3.77 9.23 -1.23
C TYR A 70 3.15 8.33 -0.17
N SER A 71 3.76 7.20 0.22
CA SER A 71 3.24 6.42 1.34
C SER A 71 3.35 7.21 2.65
N ASP A 72 2.32 7.03 3.48
CA ASP A 72 2.35 7.52 4.84
C ASP A 72 3.28 6.65 5.68
N LYS A 73 4.34 7.25 6.23
CA LYS A 73 5.37 6.53 6.99
C LYS A 73 5.03 6.38 8.47
N ARG A 74 3.85 6.84 8.91
CA ARG A 74 3.38 6.69 10.29
C ARG A 74 3.11 5.21 10.58
N ASP A 75 3.57 4.74 11.74
CA ASP A 75 3.30 3.39 12.20
C ASP A 75 1.85 3.26 12.72
N LEU A 76 1.41 2.01 12.89
CA LEU A 76 0.05 1.71 13.33
C LEU A 76 -0.25 2.31 14.72
N MET A 77 0.74 2.36 15.62
CA MET A 77 0.57 2.98 16.94
C MET A 77 0.34 4.49 16.84
N THR A 78 1.09 5.19 15.98
CA THR A 78 0.90 6.63 15.75
C THR A 78 -0.48 6.92 15.17
N LEU A 79 -0.93 6.10 14.21
CA LEU A 79 -2.24 6.25 13.60
C LEU A 79 -3.38 5.98 14.59
N ASP A 80 -3.28 4.93 15.41
CA ASP A 80 -4.24 4.61 16.47
C ASP A 80 -4.31 5.72 17.53
N HIS A 81 -3.15 6.24 17.97
CA HIS A 81 -3.09 7.37 18.89
C HIS A 81 -3.76 8.62 18.31
N GLN A 82 -3.50 8.93 17.04
CA GLN A 82 -4.13 10.06 16.35
C GLN A 82 -5.63 9.89 16.21
N LEU A 83 -6.12 8.68 15.91
CA LEU A 83 -7.56 8.41 15.87
C LEU A 83 -8.21 8.67 17.24
N LYS A 84 -7.61 8.16 18.32
CA LYS A 84 -8.10 8.35 19.69
C LYS A 84 -8.06 9.80 20.17
N SER A 85 -7.08 10.57 19.71
CA SER A 85 -6.91 11.98 20.08
C SER A 85 -7.64 12.95 19.14
N THR A 86 -8.23 12.46 18.04
CA THR A 86 -8.96 13.30 17.09
C THR A 86 -10.30 13.70 17.69
N SER A 87 -10.41 14.98 18.06
CA SER A 87 -11.68 15.61 18.43
C SER A 87 -12.11 16.61 17.36
N ARG A 88 -13.41 16.94 17.37
CA ARG A 88 -13.98 17.96 16.49
C ARG A 88 -13.45 19.33 16.89
N MET A 89 -12.95 20.09 15.93
CA MET A 89 -12.47 21.45 16.21
C MET A 89 -13.65 22.43 16.34
N ARG A 90 -13.46 23.51 17.11
CA ARG A 90 -14.54 24.46 17.48
C ARG A 90 -15.32 25.05 16.29
N ASN A 91 -14.66 25.24 15.15
CA ASN A 91 -15.24 25.85 13.95
C ASN A 91 -15.27 24.88 12.75
N GLU A 92 -15.21 23.58 13.00
CA GLU A 92 -15.21 22.58 11.94
C GLU A 92 -16.62 22.09 11.63
N SER A 93 -16.91 21.91 10.34
CA SER A 93 -18.15 21.27 9.91
C SER A 93 -18.16 19.79 10.30
N ILE A 94 -19.35 19.21 10.40
CA ILE A 94 -19.49 17.81 10.76
C ILE A 94 -18.87 16.92 9.66
N GLU A 95 -19.05 17.31 8.40
CA GLU A 95 -18.54 16.61 7.22
C GLU A 95 -17.01 16.60 7.20
N SER A 96 -16.37 17.74 7.48
CA SER A 96 -14.90 17.84 7.56
C SER A 96 -14.36 16.95 8.67
N TYR A 97 -15.02 16.94 9.83
CA TYR A 97 -14.63 16.08 10.95
C TYR A 97 -14.69 14.59 10.57
N TYR A 98 -15.81 14.14 9.99
CA TYR A 98 -15.94 12.76 9.55
C TYR A 98 -14.95 12.40 8.43
N SER A 99 -14.68 13.32 7.49
CA SER A 99 -13.66 13.12 6.46
C SER A 99 -12.30 12.79 7.08
N ARG A 100 -11.87 13.55 8.11
CA ARG A 100 -10.59 13.29 8.80
C ARG A 100 -10.58 11.94 9.52
N ILE A 101 -11.68 11.55 10.14
CA ILE A 101 -11.81 10.24 10.80
C ILE A 101 -11.73 9.10 9.78
N THR A 102 -12.44 9.22 8.65
CA THR A 102 -12.42 8.22 7.57
C THR A 102 -11.03 8.10 6.93
N GLU A 103 -10.31 9.21 6.77
CA GLU A 103 -8.90 9.20 6.34
C GLU A 103 -8.03 8.37 7.30
N LEU A 104 -8.16 8.58 8.61
CA LEU A 104 -7.38 7.83 9.62
C LEU A 104 -7.75 6.33 9.63
N ILE A 105 -9.03 5.99 9.57
CA ILE A 105 -9.49 4.59 9.52
C ILE A 105 -8.97 3.88 8.28
N THR A 106 -8.89 4.58 7.15
CA THR A 106 -8.37 3.98 5.91
C THR A 106 -6.88 3.74 6.00
N LEU A 107 -6.11 4.68 6.55
CA LEU A 107 -4.67 4.49 6.78
C LEU A 107 -4.40 3.31 7.69
N ILE A 108 -5.16 3.18 8.79
CA ILE A 108 -5.09 2.04 9.71
C ILE A 108 -5.45 0.74 8.98
N SER A 109 -6.54 0.74 8.21
CA SER A 109 -7.00 -0.44 7.47
C SER A 109 -5.98 -0.89 6.42
N SER A 110 -5.36 0.07 5.73
CA SER A 110 -4.28 -0.18 4.78
C SER A 110 -3.06 -0.80 5.47
N ALA A 111 -2.63 -0.23 6.60
CA ALA A 111 -1.55 -0.79 7.39
C ALA A 111 -1.85 -2.23 7.86
N ILE A 112 -3.06 -2.49 8.38
CA ILE A 112 -3.48 -3.84 8.81
C ILE A 112 -3.46 -4.83 7.64
N LYS A 113 -3.94 -4.46 6.45
CA LYS A 113 -3.90 -5.32 5.26
C LYS A 113 -2.47 -5.71 4.89
N VAL A 114 -1.53 -4.76 5.00
CA VAL A 114 -0.10 -5.06 4.80
C VAL A 114 0.38 -6.07 5.84
N TRP A 115 0.13 -5.82 7.13
CA TRP A 115 0.50 -6.75 8.21
C TRP A 115 -0.07 -8.16 8.01
N GLN A 116 -1.32 -8.28 7.58
CA GLN A 116 -1.95 -9.57 7.26
C GLN A 116 -1.22 -10.28 6.11
N LYS A 117 -0.89 -9.56 5.04
CA LYS A 117 -0.13 -10.11 3.91
C LYS A 117 1.26 -10.61 4.34
N LEU A 118 1.91 -9.90 5.27
CA LEU A 118 3.20 -10.32 5.85
C LEU A 118 3.08 -11.62 6.62
N ILE A 119 2.05 -11.75 7.47
CA ILE A 119 1.79 -12.97 8.23
C ILE A 119 1.54 -14.14 7.29
N ILE A 120 0.69 -13.99 6.27
CA ILE A 120 0.42 -15.05 5.28
C ILE A 120 1.69 -15.46 4.54
N THR A 121 2.49 -14.48 4.11
CA THR A 121 3.76 -14.76 3.42
C THR A 121 4.73 -15.50 4.35
N ALA A 122 4.83 -15.08 5.61
CA ALA A 122 5.67 -15.76 6.59
C ALA A 122 5.22 -17.21 6.84
N SER A 123 3.92 -17.44 6.95
CA SER A 123 3.34 -18.79 7.08
C SER A 123 3.67 -19.67 5.87
N ASN A 124 3.59 -19.14 4.65
CA ASN A 124 3.95 -19.87 3.43
C ASN A 124 5.46 -20.19 3.37
N PHE A 125 6.33 -19.31 3.89
CA PHE A 125 7.76 -19.61 3.97
C PHE A 125 8.06 -20.69 5.02
N LYS A 126 7.35 -20.67 6.16
CA LYS A 126 7.46 -21.70 7.21
C LYS A 126 7.11 -23.09 6.67
N THR A 127 6.06 -23.20 5.85
CA THR A 127 5.68 -24.50 5.24
C THR A 127 6.68 -24.99 4.19
N LEU A 128 7.38 -24.09 3.50
CA LEU A 128 8.40 -24.41 2.51
C LEU A 128 9.78 -24.75 3.13
N MET A 129 10.01 -24.45 4.41
CA MET A 129 11.25 -24.77 5.13
C MET A 129 10.98 -25.66 6.35
N PRO A 130 10.85 -26.99 6.16
CA PRO A 130 10.49 -27.90 7.25
C PRO A 130 11.56 -28.05 8.35
N GLY A 131 12.78 -27.54 8.14
CA GLY A 131 13.89 -27.57 9.12
C GLY A 131 13.85 -26.47 10.18
N THR A 132 12.92 -25.52 10.10
CA THR A 132 12.87 -24.29 10.92
C THR A 132 11.74 -24.27 11.95
N ASN A 133 11.19 -25.43 12.30
CA ASN A 133 10.08 -25.58 13.26
C ASN A 133 10.36 -25.05 14.67
N HIS A 134 11.63 -24.75 14.99
CA HIS A 134 12.09 -24.19 16.25
C HIS A 134 11.96 -22.66 16.34
N ILE A 135 11.58 -21.98 15.25
CA ILE A 135 11.32 -20.54 15.24
C ILE A 135 9.85 -20.33 15.64
N GLU A 136 9.61 -19.63 16.76
CA GLU A 136 8.28 -19.24 17.22
C GLU A 136 7.61 -18.25 16.25
N ASP A 137 6.28 -18.25 16.18
CA ASP A 137 5.49 -17.49 15.19
C ASP A 137 5.77 -15.97 15.19
N GLY A 138 6.12 -15.39 16.34
CA GLY A 138 6.55 -13.98 16.43
C GLY A 138 7.97 -13.71 15.90
N HIS A 139 8.84 -14.72 15.90
CA HIS A 139 10.23 -14.63 15.46
C HIS A 139 10.40 -14.82 13.95
N TRP A 140 9.42 -15.43 13.29
CA TRP A 140 9.40 -15.59 11.83
C TRP A 140 9.39 -14.28 11.08
N ILE A 141 8.59 -13.31 11.52
CA ILE A 141 8.53 -11.97 10.91
C ILE A 141 9.89 -11.27 11.07
N GLN A 142 10.48 -11.32 12.27
CA GLN A 142 11.79 -10.75 12.55
C GLN A 142 12.92 -11.42 11.77
N PHE A 143 12.86 -12.75 11.61
CA PHE A 143 13.81 -13.53 10.81
C PHE A 143 13.73 -13.15 9.33
N LEU A 144 12.53 -13.08 8.77
CA LEU A 144 12.30 -12.71 7.38
C LEU A 144 12.70 -11.26 7.08
N LEU A 145 12.51 -10.33 8.02
CA LEU A 145 13.01 -8.95 7.91
C LEU A 145 14.55 -8.86 7.90
N ARG A 146 15.27 -9.88 8.39
CA ARG A 146 16.74 -9.95 8.33
C ARG A 146 17.27 -10.52 7.01
N VAL A 147 16.44 -11.23 6.23
CA VAL A 147 16.85 -11.78 4.93
C VAL A 147 16.90 -10.63 3.91
N PRO A 148 18.08 -10.27 3.35
CA PRO A 148 18.22 -9.06 2.53
C PRO A 148 17.35 -9.05 1.27
N THR A 149 17.14 -10.20 0.63
CA THR A 149 16.28 -10.37 -0.54
C THR A 149 14.80 -10.25 -0.19
N PHE A 150 14.38 -10.83 0.94
CA PHE A 150 13.02 -10.67 1.43
C PHE A 150 12.79 -9.22 1.84
N ARG A 151 13.69 -8.65 2.64
CA ARG A 151 13.72 -7.23 3.00
C ARG A 151 13.73 -6.32 1.76
N LYS A 152 14.40 -6.65 0.66
CA LYS A 152 14.35 -5.86 -0.60
C LYS A 152 13.02 -6.01 -1.35
N ASN A 153 12.37 -7.18 -1.33
CA ASN A 153 11.04 -7.34 -1.93
C ASN A 153 9.91 -6.79 -1.05
N LEU A 154 10.14 -6.73 0.27
CA LEU A 154 9.22 -6.17 1.25
C LEU A 154 9.37 -4.66 1.34
N LEU A 155 10.61 -4.19 1.52
CA LEU A 155 10.96 -2.77 1.54
C LEU A 155 11.11 -2.17 0.15
N GLY A 156 11.19 -2.95 -0.94
CA GLY A 156 11.01 -2.44 -2.30
C GLY A 156 9.59 -1.94 -2.54
N GLN A 157 8.65 -2.28 -1.65
CA GLN A 157 7.34 -1.64 -1.52
C GLN A 157 7.32 -0.44 -0.55
N PHE A 158 8.45 -0.12 0.08
CA PHE A 158 8.64 0.95 1.08
C PHE A 158 9.89 1.83 0.84
N ASN A 159 10.54 1.73 -0.32
CA ASN A 159 11.76 2.46 -0.68
C ASN A 159 11.69 2.99 -2.08
#